data_AF-A0AAD4J3P3-F1
#
_entry.id   AF-A0AAD4J3P3-F1
#
_cell.length_a   1.000
_cell.length_b   1.000
_cell.length_c   1.000
_cell.angle_alpha   90.00
_cell.angle_beta   90.00
_cell.angle_gamma   90.00
#
_symmetry.space_group_name_H-M   'P 1'
#
loop_
_entity.id
_entity.type
_entity.pdbx_description
1 polymer ?
#
loop_
_entity_poly.entity_id
_entity_poly.type
_entity_poly.pdbx_seq_one_letter_code
_entity_poly.pdbx_strand_id
1 'polypeptide(L)'
;MQILHIPCLEDNYSYMDHAGGNDKMKQLAPEIKIFGGSLDNVQGCTDKVENGDKLSLGAHINILSLHTPCHTKGHISYYVTGNEGDDPAVFTGDTLFVAGCGKFFEGTAEQMYQSLCTTLGSLPKPTRVFCGHEYTVKNLQFASTVEPDNVKISQKLLWAEQKRKTGLPTVPSTIEEELETNPFMRVELPEVQEKVGCKSAVEALRKIRQLKDNWRG
;
A
#
# COMPACT_ATOMS: atom_id res chain seq x y z
N MET A 1 18.09 -11.81 13.00
CA MET A 1 16.71 -11.75 12.46
C MET A 1 16.42 -10.27 12.24
N GLN A 2 16.01 -9.84 11.05
CA GLN A 2 15.76 -8.43 10.75
C GLN A 2 14.24 -8.22 10.63
N ILE A 3 13.72 -7.08 11.07
CA ILE A 3 12.30 -6.73 10.89
C ILE A 3 12.22 -5.56 9.91
N LEU A 4 11.42 -5.79 8.89
CA LEU A 4 11.02 -4.78 7.93
C LEU A 4 9.89 -3.97 8.56
N HIS A 5 10.14 -2.69 8.83
CA HIS A 5 9.17 -1.84 9.48
C HIS A 5 8.47 -0.97 8.43
N ILE A 6 7.14 -1.06 8.41
CA ILE A 6 6.26 -0.30 7.53
C ILE A 6 5.96 1.04 8.22
N PRO A 7 6.39 2.20 7.67
CA PRO A 7 6.18 3.50 8.30
C PRO A 7 4.71 3.97 8.26
N CYS A 8 4.29 4.67 9.31
CA CYS A 8 2.99 5.36 9.42
C CYS A 8 3.14 6.70 10.19
N LEU A 9 2.10 7.55 10.13
CA LEU A 9 2.07 8.99 10.43
C LEU A 9 2.49 9.50 11.81
N GLU A 10 2.97 10.74 11.83
CA GLU A 10 3.39 11.53 13.02
C GLU A 10 2.24 12.05 13.90
N ASP A 11 0.97 11.79 13.61
CA ASP A 11 -0.16 12.21 14.47
C ASP A 11 -0.55 11.11 15.46
N ASN A 12 0.02 11.21 16.69
CA ASN A 12 -0.26 10.64 18.03
C ASN A 12 -0.98 9.28 18.25
N TYR A 13 -1.69 8.70 17.27
CA TYR A 13 -2.36 7.40 17.36
C TYR A 13 -2.01 6.45 16.22
N SER A 14 -1.70 6.95 15.01
CA SER A 14 -1.38 6.12 13.84
C SER A 14 0.11 5.75 13.72
N TYR A 15 0.98 6.31 14.56
CA TYR A 15 2.35 5.79 14.69
C TYR A 15 2.35 4.44 15.44
N MET A 16 1.43 4.27 16.39
CA MET A 16 1.48 3.15 17.35
C MET A 16 1.14 1.80 16.73
N ASP A 17 0.24 1.75 15.75
CA ASP A 17 -0.25 0.51 15.15
C ASP A 17 0.77 -0.18 14.25
N HIS A 18 1.69 0.59 13.64
CA HIS A 18 2.80 0.02 12.88
C HIS A 18 4.12 -0.01 13.66
N ALA A 19 4.46 1.09 14.35
CA ALA A 19 5.81 1.35 14.87
C ALA A 19 5.90 1.33 16.41
N GLY A 20 4.76 1.30 17.09
CA GLY A 20 4.66 1.29 18.56
C GLY A 20 5.35 0.10 19.23
N GLY A 21 5.56 -1.00 18.50
CA GLY A 21 6.24 -2.20 18.99
C GLY A 21 7.78 -2.15 18.92
N ASN A 22 8.38 -1.18 18.22
CA ASN A 22 9.80 -1.22 17.85
C ASN A 22 10.74 -1.22 19.07
N ASP A 23 10.49 -0.36 20.06
CA ASP A 23 11.32 -0.30 21.26
C ASP A 23 11.21 -1.58 22.10
N LYS A 24 10.01 -2.17 22.18
CA LYS A 24 9.84 -3.45 22.88
C LYS A 24 10.57 -4.58 22.16
N MET A 25 10.55 -4.58 20.82
CA MET A 25 11.29 -5.54 20.01
C MET A 25 12.81 -5.41 20.22
N LYS A 26 13.34 -4.18 20.30
CA LYS A 26 14.75 -3.94 20.65
C LYS A 26 15.11 -4.47 22.03
N GLN A 27 14.25 -4.31 23.02
CA GLN A 27 14.50 -4.88 24.36
C GLN A 27 14.57 -6.41 24.34
N LEU A 28 13.71 -7.05 23.54
CA LEU A 28 13.64 -8.52 23.44
C LEU A 28 14.75 -9.11 22.56
N ALA A 29 15.21 -8.36 21.56
CA ALA A 29 16.27 -8.75 20.65
C ALA A 29 17.20 -7.55 20.38
N PRO A 30 18.21 -7.30 21.23
CA PRO A 30 19.07 -6.12 21.13
C PRO A 30 19.82 -5.97 19.81
N GLU A 31 20.13 -7.08 19.14
CA GLU A 31 20.84 -7.13 17.85
C GLU A 31 19.91 -6.96 16.63
N ILE A 32 18.61 -6.70 16.86
CA ILE A 32 17.64 -6.55 15.78
C ILE A 32 17.87 -5.24 15.02
N LYS A 33 17.95 -5.34 13.70
CA LYS A 33 17.90 -4.17 12.82
C LYS A 33 16.45 -3.81 12.51
N ILE A 34 16.15 -2.52 12.63
CA ILE A 34 14.85 -1.92 12.34
C ILE A 34 15.06 -0.87 11.25
N PHE A 35 14.55 -1.16 10.06
CA PHE A 35 14.69 -0.30 8.89
C PHE A 35 13.50 0.65 8.75
N GLY A 36 13.75 1.93 8.51
CA GLY A 36 12.70 2.93 8.30
C GLY A 36 13.11 4.02 7.31
N GLY A 37 12.14 4.65 6.66
CA GLY A 37 12.41 5.73 5.70
C GLY A 37 13.20 6.88 6.32
N SER A 38 14.22 7.37 5.62
CA SER A 38 15.13 8.39 6.16
C SER A 38 14.46 9.71 6.51
N LEU A 39 13.36 10.01 5.82
CA LEU A 39 12.53 11.21 5.94
C LEU A 39 11.43 11.12 7.02
N ASP A 40 11.15 9.92 7.54
CA ASP A 40 10.20 9.71 8.63
C ASP A 40 10.96 9.53 9.95
N ASN A 41 10.39 10.04 11.05
CA ASN A 41 10.93 9.82 12.38
C ASN A 41 10.40 8.50 12.97
N VAL A 42 10.83 7.39 12.38
CA VAL A 42 10.43 6.05 12.82
C VAL A 42 11.04 5.75 14.20
N GLN A 43 10.21 5.71 15.25
CA GLN A 43 10.66 5.35 16.59
C GLN A 43 11.27 3.95 16.59
N GLY A 44 12.39 3.80 17.31
CA GLY A 44 13.11 2.55 17.34
C GLY A 44 13.79 2.18 16.02
N CYS A 45 13.83 3.03 15.00
CA CYS A 45 14.67 2.79 13.82
C CYS A 45 16.16 2.70 14.21
N THR A 46 16.91 1.81 13.56
CA THR A 46 18.37 1.68 13.70
C THR A 46 19.08 2.00 12.40
N ASP A 47 18.46 1.67 11.27
CA ASP A 47 19.04 1.79 9.94
C ASP A 47 18.04 2.54 9.05
N LYS A 48 18.39 3.77 8.67
CA LYS A 48 17.56 4.55 7.75
C LYS A 48 17.75 4.06 6.32
N VAL A 49 16.67 4.04 5.54
CA VAL A 49 16.69 3.66 4.11
C VAL A 49 16.10 4.76 3.23
N GLU A 50 16.62 4.85 2.02
CA GLU A 50 16.18 5.73 0.95
C GLU A 50 15.63 4.94 -0.26
N ASN A 51 15.13 5.65 -1.26
CA ASN A 51 14.69 5.03 -2.49
C ASN A 51 15.85 4.31 -3.20
N GLY A 52 15.66 3.05 -3.56
CA GLY A 52 16.64 2.26 -4.29
C GLY A 52 17.64 1.51 -3.40
N ASP A 53 17.60 1.72 -2.08
CA ASP A 53 18.44 0.97 -1.15
C ASP A 53 18.11 -0.52 -1.20
N LYS A 54 19.17 -1.33 -1.21
CA LYS A 54 19.08 -2.79 -1.29
C LYS A 54 19.47 -3.41 0.04
N LEU A 55 18.59 -4.26 0.56
CA LEU A 55 18.81 -5.04 1.77
C LEU A 55 18.73 -6.54 1.44
N SER A 56 19.24 -7.37 2.33
CA SER A 56 19.12 -8.82 2.23
C SER A 56 18.73 -9.47 3.55
N LEU A 57 17.86 -10.47 3.45
CA LEU A 57 17.47 -11.36 4.56
C LEU A 57 18.01 -12.76 4.29
N GLY A 58 19.20 -13.05 4.85
CA GLY A 58 19.90 -14.28 4.53
C GLY A 58 20.43 -14.28 3.10
N ALA A 59 20.63 -15.47 2.53
CA ALA A 59 21.28 -15.62 1.22
C ALA A 59 20.35 -15.48 0.01
N HIS A 60 19.03 -15.59 0.22
CA HIS A 60 18.07 -15.80 -0.88
C HIS A 60 16.98 -14.74 -0.98
N ILE A 61 16.83 -13.89 0.04
CA ILE A 61 15.79 -12.85 0.06
C ILE A 61 16.46 -11.51 -0.17
N ASN A 62 16.10 -10.87 -1.28
CA ASN A 62 16.54 -9.53 -1.63
C ASN A 62 15.38 -8.55 -1.43
N ILE A 63 15.70 -7.37 -0.92
CA ILE A 63 14.71 -6.32 -0.66
C ILE A 63 15.18 -5.04 -1.33
N LEU A 64 14.29 -4.43 -2.10
CA LEU A 64 14.46 -3.10 -2.68
C LEU A 64 13.51 -2.14 -1.97
N SER A 65 14.08 -1.09 -1.38
CA SER A 65 13.33 0.00 -0.76
C SER A 65 12.78 0.91 -1.86
N LEU A 66 11.46 1.10 -1.88
CA LEU A 66 10.74 1.96 -2.83
C LEU A 66 10.15 3.12 -2.06
N HIS A 67 10.59 4.35 -2.34
CA HIS A 67 9.99 5.53 -1.72
C HIS A 67 8.62 5.81 -2.33
N THR A 68 7.59 5.74 -1.50
CA THR A 68 6.19 5.91 -1.89
C THR A 68 5.52 7.03 -1.08
N PRO A 69 5.99 8.29 -1.21
CA PRO A 69 5.48 9.40 -0.43
C PRO A 69 4.03 9.69 -0.76
N CYS A 70 3.22 9.96 0.25
CA CYS A 70 1.95 10.71 0.18
C CYS A 70 1.21 10.55 1.51
N HIS A 71 1.08 9.29 1.96
CA HIS A 71 0.47 8.99 3.25
C HIS A 71 1.30 9.64 4.36
N THR A 72 2.58 9.28 4.45
CA THR A 72 3.63 10.08 5.10
C THR A 72 4.60 10.60 4.03
N LYS A 73 5.40 11.61 4.39
CA LYS A 73 6.48 12.13 3.54
C LYS A 73 7.59 11.10 3.30
N GLY A 74 7.88 10.24 4.28
CA GLY A 74 8.97 9.26 4.24
C GLY A 74 8.54 7.82 4.03
N HIS A 75 7.31 7.56 3.59
CA HIS A 75 6.80 6.19 3.46
C HIS A 75 7.67 5.36 2.51
N ILE A 76 8.09 4.17 2.95
CA ILE A 76 8.82 3.18 2.13
C ILE A 76 7.96 1.94 1.96
N SER A 77 7.74 1.55 0.71
CA SER A 77 7.29 0.21 0.36
C SER A 77 8.49 -0.69 0.12
N TYR A 78 8.41 -1.96 0.50
CA TYR A 78 9.53 -2.88 0.34
C TYR A 78 9.19 -3.98 -0.65
N TYR A 79 9.86 -3.96 -1.80
CA TYR A 79 9.74 -4.98 -2.83
C TYR A 79 10.73 -6.12 -2.55
N VAL A 80 10.21 -7.33 -2.42
CA VAL A 80 10.93 -8.51 -1.97
C VAL A 80 10.95 -9.56 -3.07
N THR A 81 12.15 -10.02 -3.41
CA THR A 81 12.37 -11.12 -4.35
C THR A 81 13.11 -12.27 -3.68
N GLY A 82 12.78 -13.49 -4.10
CA GLY A 82 13.32 -14.74 -3.56
C GLY A 82 14.20 -15.48 -4.56
N ASN A 83 14.07 -16.80 -4.58
CA ASN A 83 14.74 -17.64 -5.56
C ASN A 83 14.10 -17.50 -6.95
N GLU A 84 14.81 -17.98 -7.96
CA GLU A 84 14.26 -18.06 -9.31
C GLU A 84 12.97 -18.92 -9.34
N GLY A 85 11.92 -18.38 -9.93
CA GLY A 85 10.60 -19.03 -9.99
C GLY A 85 9.63 -18.64 -8.88
N ASP A 86 10.08 -17.96 -7.81
CA ASP A 86 9.18 -17.44 -6.78
C ASP A 86 8.51 -16.13 -7.26
N ASP A 87 7.19 -16.03 -7.05
CA ASP A 87 6.49 -14.75 -7.27
C ASP A 87 6.97 -13.70 -6.24
N PRO A 88 7.33 -12.48 -6.70
CA PRO A 88 7.72 -11.40 -5.80
C PRO A 88 6.61 -11.02 -4.81
N ALA A 89 6.99 -10.27 -3.78
CA ALA A 89 6.05 -9.66 -2.85
C ALA A 89 6.38 -8.17 -2.67
N VAL A 90 5.40 -7.36 -2.31
CA VAL A 90 5.60 -5.97 -1.91
C VAL A 90 4.81 -5.67 -0.64
N PHE A 91 5.52 -5.15 0.36
CA PHE A 91 4.92 -4.65 1.60
C PHE A 91 4.67 -3.15 1.44
N THR A 92 3.41 -2.76 1.34
CA THR A 92 3.00 -1.42 0.87
C THR A 92 2.49 -0.51 1.96
N GLY A 93 2.38 -1.03 3.18
CA GLY A 93 1.83 -0.28 4.31
C GLY A 93 0.54 0.42 3.99
N ASP A 94 0.57 1.73 4.20
CA ASP A 94 -0.59 2.59 4.06
C ASP A 94 -0.57 3.38 2.75
N THR A 95 0.39 3.11 1.84
CA THR A 95 0.35 3.63 0.47
C THR A 95 -0.75 2.93 -0.34
N LEU A 96 -0.62 1.61 -0.55
CA LEU A 96 -1.53 0.78 -1.34
C LEU A 96 -2.23 -0.24 -0.43
N PHE A 97 -3.56 -0.28 -0.49
CA PHE A 97 -4.39 -1.32 0.13
C PHE A 97 -5.06 -2.14 -0.97
N VAL A 98 -5.55 -3.33 -0.63
CA VAL A 98 -6.44 -4.07 -1.54
C VAL A 98 -7.65 -3.20 -1.90
N ALA A 99 -7.79 -2.91 -3.19
CA ALA A 99 -8.80 -2.02 -3.79
C ALA A 99 -8.85 -0.58 -3.25
N GLY A 100 -7.79 -0.09 -2.60
CA GLY A 100 -7.74 1.27 -2.06
C GLY A 100 -6.35 1.86 -1.93
N CYS A 101 -6.26 3.05 -1.35
CA CYS A 101 -5.01 3.69 -0.96
C CYS A 101 -5.16 4.45 0.35
N GLY A 102 -4.02 4.85 0.93
CA GLY A 102 -3.95 5.73 2.09
C GLY A 102 -4.63 7.07 1.89
N LYS A 103 -4.97 7.71 3.01
CA LYS A 103 -5.27 9.14 3.01
C LYS A 103 -3.99 9.93 2.78
N PHE A 104 -4.12 11.11 2.18
CA PHE A 104 -3.00 11.97 1.80
C PHE A 104 -2.73 12.96 2.94
N PHE A 105 -2.19 12.46 4.05
CA PHE A 105 -2.00 13.29 5.24
C PHE A 105 -0.81 14.25 5.08
N GLU A 106 0.29 13.79 4.50
CA GLU A 106 1.53 14.58 4.33
C GLU A 106 1.94 14.74 2.86
N GLY A 107 1.00 14.59 1.93
CA GLY A 107 1.34 14.67 0.51
C GLY A 107 0.19 14.98 -0.43
N THR A 108 0.47 14.89 -1.72
CA THR A 108 -0.43 15.33 -2.78
C THR A 108 -0.92 14.19 -3.66
N ALA A 109 -1.92 14.48 -4.50
CA ALA A 109 -2.41 13.54 -5.49
C ALA A 109 -1.33 13.17 -6.53
N GLU A 110 -0.45 14.11 -6.89
CA GLU A 110 0.71 13.87 -7.75
C GLU A 110 1.66 12.85 -7.13
N GLN A 111 1.95 12.98 -5.84
CA GLN A 111 2.82 12.05 -5.12
C GLN A 111 2.18 10.66 -4.98
N MET A 112 0.87 10.59 -4.68
CA MET A 112 0.18 9.30 -4.65
C MET A 112 0.09 8.67 -6.04
N TYR A 113 -0.15 9.46 -7.09
CA TYR A 113 -0.13 8.98 -8.48
C TYR A 113 1.23 8.37 -8.82
N GLN A 114 2.31 9.09 -8.54
CA GLN A 114 3.67 8.60 -8.77
C GLN A 114 3.94 7.31 -7.96
N SER A 115 3.52 7.27 -6.69
CA SER A 115 3.69 6.09 -5.83
C SER A 115 2.91 4.87 -6.32
N LEU A 116 1.63 5.04 -6.67
CA LEU A 116 0.75 3.95 -7.06
C LEU A 116 0.96 3.53 -8.52
N CYS A 117 0.81 4.46 -9.46
CA CYS A 117 0.74 4.12 -10.89
C CYS A 117 2.13 3.94 -11.51
N THR A 118 3.11 4.76 -11.11
CA THR A 118 4.47 4.69 -11.67
C THR A 118 5.34 3.71 -10.89
N THR A 119 5.46 3.86 -9.57
CA THR A 119 6.39 3.05 -8.76
C THR A 119 5.84 1.65 -8.51
N LEU A 120 4.68 1.51 -7.87
CA LEU A 120 4.13 0.19 -7.55
C LEU A 120 3.48 -0.48 -8.77
N GLY A 121 2.82 0.28 -9.64
CA GLY A 121 2.17 -0.21 -10.85
C GLY A 121 3.14 -0.73 -11.92
N SER A 122 4.43 -0.36 -11.86
CA SER A 122 5.46 -0.90 -12.75
C SER A 122 6.08 -2.21 -12.27
N LEU A 123 5.74 -2.67 -11.05
CA LEU A 123 6.19 -3.97 -10.56
C LEU A 123 5.58 -5.11 -11.41
N PRO A 124 6.22 -6.30 -11.45
CA PRO A 124 5.66 -7.43 -12.16
C PRO A 124 4.23 -7.73 -11.72
N LYS A 125 3.33 -7.95 -12.67
CA LYS A 125 1.92 -8.31 -12.43
C LYS A 125 1.66 -9.36 -11.33
N PRO A 126 2.41 -10.48 -11.25
CA PRO A 126 2.18 -11.48 -10.20
C PRO A 126 2.69 -11.07 -8.81
N THR A 127 3.31 -9.89 -8.66
CA THR A 127 3.81 -9.41 -7.37
C THR A 127 2.67 -9.36 -6.35
N ARG A 128 2.84 -10.10 -5.25
CA ARG A 128 1.88 -10.21 -4.16
C ARG A 128 1.89 -8.95 -3.30
N VAL A 129 0.74 -8.35 -3.04
CA VAL A 129 0.60 -7.11 -2.27
C VAL A 129 0.21 -7.42 -0.82
N PHE A 130 1.05 -7.01 0.12
CA PHE A 130 0.80 -7.10 1.56
C PHE A 130 0.69 -5.69 2.15
N CYS A 131 -0.55 -5.26 2.39
CA CYS A 131 -0.84 -3.92 2.90
C CYS A 131 -1.03 -3.88 4.42
N GLY A 132 -1.01 -2.68 5.00
CA GLY A 132 -1.04 -2.46 6.45
C GLY A 132 -2.37 -2.78 7.14
N HIS A 133 -3.50 -2.69 6.43
CA HIS A 133 -4.83 -2.76 7.03
C HIS A 133 -5.83 -3.64 6.28
N GLU A 134 -6.75 -4.21 7.04
CA GLU A 134 -7.87 -5.02 6.54
C GLU A 134 -9.09 -4.14 6.18
N TYR A 135 -8.93 -3.32 5.14
CA TYR A 135 -9.96 -2.39 4.64
C TYR A 135 -10.67 -2.86 3.37
N THR A 136 -10.36 -4.07 2.91
CA THR A 136 -10.72 -4.58 1.58
C THR A 136 -12.21 -4.51 1.26
N VAL A 137 -13.08 -4.95 2.18
CA VAL A 137 -14.54 -4.92 1.96
C VAL A 137 -15.04 -3.49 1.76
N LYS A 138 -14.64 -2.55 2.65
CA LYS A 138 -15.02 -1.14 2.54
C LYS A 138 -14.43 -0.48 1.30
N ASN A 139 -13.20 -0.83 0.95
CA ASN A 139 -12.54 -0.33 -0.25
C ASN A 139 -13.28 -0.76 -1.52
N LEU A 140 -13.68 -2.04 -1.61
CA LEU A 140 -14.43 -2.59 -2.74
C LEU A 140 -15.86 -2.03 -2.82
N GLN A 141 -16.54 -1.87 -1.69
CA GLN A 141 -17.84 -1.19 -1.64
C GLN A 141 -17.75 0.24 -2.20
N PHE A 142 -16.71 1.00 -1.82
CA PHE A 142 -16.46 2.31 -2.41
C PHE A 142 -16.14 2.20 -3.90
N ALA A 143 -15.27 1.25 -4.30
CA ALA A 143 -14.90 1.05 -5.70
C ALA A 143 -16.13 0.76 -6.60
N SER A 144 -17.11 0.01 -6.11
CA SER A 144 -18.40 -0.21 -6.78
C SER A 144 -19.21 1.08 -7.00
N THR A 145 -18.99 2.13 -6.22
CA THR A 145 -19.63 3.44 -6.46
C THR A 145 -18.97 4.21 -7.60
N VAL A 146 -17.68 3.99 -7.85
CA VAL A 146 -16.91 4.64 -8.92
C VAL A 146 -17.12 3.92 -10.24
N GLU A 147 -17.07 2.58 -10.23
CA GLU A 147 -17.20 1.72 -11.40
C GLU A 147 -18.29 0.65 -11.18
N PRO A 148 -19.58 1.00 -11.17
CA PRO A 148 -20.67 0.08 -10.86
C PRO A 148 -20.79 -1.10 -11.84
N ASP A 149 -20.32 -0.91 -13.08
CA ASP A 149 -20.41 -1.91 -14.15
C ASP A 149 -19.17 -2.84 -14.19
N ASN A 150 -18.17 -2.63 -13.32
CA ASN A 150 -16.96 -3.45 -13.29
C ASN A 150 -17.22 -4.77 -12.52
N VAL A 151 -17.35 -5.85 -13.29
CA VAL A 151 -17.64 -7.20 -12.77
C VAL A 151 -16.51 -7.73 -11.87
N LYS A 152 -15.25 -7.36 -12.12
CA LYS A 152 -14.10 -7.81 -11.30
C LYS A 152 -14.21 -7.26 -9.88
N ILE A 153 -14.61 -5.99 -9.72
CA ILE A 153 -14.86 -5.37 -8.40
C ILE A 153 -15.96 -6.15 -7.67
N SER A 154 -17.09 -6.42 -8.34
CA SER A 154 -18.22 -7.14 -7.75
C SER A 154 -17.84 -8.57 -7.31
N GLN A 155 -17.07 -9.30 -8.12
CA GLN A 155 -16.58 -10.63 -7.79
C GLN A 155 -15.59 -10.60 -6.61
N LYS A 156 -14.65 -9.66 -6.61
CA LYS A 156 -13.67 -9.49 -5.53
C LYS A 156 -14.36 -9.09 -4.22
N LEU A 157 -15.43 -8.28 -4.28
CA LEU A 157 -16.24 -7.92 -3.11
C LEU A 157 -16.88 -9.14 -2.46
N LEU A 158 -17.56 -9.98 -3.25
CA LEU A 158 -18.18 -11.22 -2.76
C LEU A 158 -17.13 -12.16 -2.14
N TRP A 159 -15.98 -12.30 -2.78
CA TRP A 159 -14.86 -13.07 -2.24
C TRP A 159 -14.36 -12.50 -0.91
N ALA A 160 -14.19 -11.17 -0.81
CA ALA A 160 -13.71 -10.51 0.40
C ALA A 160 -14.71 -10.67 1.55
N GLU A 161 -16.01 -10.50 1.30
CA GLU A 161 -17.06 -10.72 2.30
C GLU A 161 -17.06 -12.16 2.83
N GLN A 162 -16.88 -13.16 1.96
CA GLN A 162 -16.78 -14.57 2.36
C GLN A 162 -15.53 -14.84 3.21
N LYS A 163 -14.37 -14.30 2.82
CA LYS A 163 -13.13 -14.40 3.61
C LYS A 163 -13.31 -13.79 4.99
N ARG A 164 -13.85 -12.58 5.07
CA ARG A 164 -14.07 -11.88 6.34
C ARG A 164 -15.11 -12.59 7.22
N LYS A 165 -16.17 -13.14 6.64
CA LYS A 165 -17.17 -13.96 7.37
C LYS A 165 -16.56 -15.20 8.01
N THR A 166 -15.49 -15.75 7.43
CA THR A 166 -14.77 -16.92 7.95
C THR A 166 -13.54 -16.54 8.80
N GLY A 167 -13.34 -15.25 9.11
CA GLY A 167 -12.22 -14.77 9.91
C GLY A 167 -10.86 -14.83 9.20
N LEU A 168 -10.84 -15.03 7.88
CA LEU A 168 -9.62 -15.09 7.09
C LEU A 168 -9.22 -13.70 6.57
N PRO A 169 -7.91 -13.41 6.46
CA PRO A 169 -7.43 -12.19 5.86
C PRO A 169 -7.72 -12.15 4.35
N THR A 170 -7.80 -10.95 3.78
CA THR A 170 -7.91 -10.76 2.34
C THR A 170 -6.58 -10.39 1.67
N VAL A 171 -5.48 -10.44 2.40
CA VAL A 171 -4.12 -10.34 1.86
C VAL A 171 -3.53 -11.74 1.65
N PRO A 172 -2.60 -11.91 0.69
CA PRO A 172 -2.22 -10.91 -0.32
C PRO A 172 -3.25 -10.81 -1.47
N SER A 173 -3.28 -9.66 -2.14
CA SER A 173 -3.72 -9.55 -3.55
C SER A 173 -2.50 -9.58 -4.48
N THR A 174 -2.66 -9.27 -5.77
CA THR A 174 -1.54 -9.03 -6.70
C THR A 174 -1.63 -7.66 -7.38
N ILE A 175 -0.51 -7.16 -7.91
CA ILE A 175 -0.50 -5.93 -8.73
C ILE A 175 -1.48 -6.04 -9.91
N GLU A 176 -1.58 -7.23 -10.52
CA GLU A 176 -2.59 -7.49 -11.57
C GLU A 176 -4.02 -7.28 -11.07
N GLU A 177 -4.37 -7.83 -9.91
CA GLU A 177 -5.71 -7.66 -9.33
C GLU A 177 -6.01 -6.19 -8.98
N GLU A 178 -5.01 -5.44 -8.48
CA GLU A 178 -5.19 -4.02 -8.18
C GLU A 178 -5.40 -3.19 -9.45
N LEU A 179 -4.72 -3.49 -10.55
CA LEU A 179 -4.96 -2.84 -11.85
C LEU A 179 -6.36 -3.15 -12.41
N GLU A 180 -6.99 -4.26 -12.00
CA GLU A 180 -8.35 -4.62 -12.41
C GLU A 180 -9.45 -4.04 -11.50
N THR A 181 -9.15 -3.79 -10.22
CA THR A 181 -10.18 -3.53 -9.20
C THR A 181 -9.99 -2.27 -8.35
N ASN A 182 -8.80 -1.67 -8.33
CA ASN A 182 -8.51 -0.53 -7.47
C ASN A 182 -8.73 0.79 -8.21
N PRO A 183 -9.73 1.61 -7.82
CA PRO A 183 -10.03 2.85 -8.55
C PRO A 183 -8.88 3.85 -8.52
N PHE A 184 -7.95 3.75 -7.55
CA PHE A 184 -6.76 4.62 -7.48
C PHE A 184 -5.61 4.17 -8.39
N MET A 185 -5.56 2.90 -8.79
CA MET A 185 -4.59 2.39 -9.76
C MET A 185 -5.13 2.38 -11.21
N ARG A 186 -6.41 2.74 -11.37
CA ARG A 186 -7.13 2.74 -12.65
C ARG A 186 -7.38 4.14 -13.21
N VAL A 187 -6.77 5.16 -12.61
CA VAL A 187 -7.01 6.58 -12.91
C VAL A 187 -6.57 7.01 -14.32
N GLU A 188 -5.76 6.21 -15.00
CA GLU A 188 -5.37 6.43 -16.39
C GLU A 188 -6.44 6.02 -17.39
N LEU A 189 -7.41 5.19 -16.97
CA LEU A 189 -8.46 4.69 -17.85
C LEU A 189 -9.46 5.81 -18.19
N PRO A 190 -9.75 6.05 -19.48
CA PRO A 190 -10.70 7.08 -19.89
C PRO A 190 -12.07 6.93 -19.23
N GLU A 191 -12.56 5.68 -19.07
CA GLU A 191 -13.85 5.42 -18.43
C GLU A 191 -13.88 5.87 -16.95
N VAL A 192 -12.78 5.70 -16.21
CA VAL A 192 -12.69 6.16 -14.82
C VAL A 192 -12.66 7.70 -14.75
N GLN A 193 -11.90 8.32 -15.65
CA GLN A 193 -11.83 9.79 -15.74
C GLN A 193 -13.17 10.42 -16.11
N GLU A 194 -13.91 9.79 -17.03
CA GLU A 194 -15.27 10.21 -17.41
C GLU A 194 -16.23 10.12 -16.24
N LYS A 195 -16.24 9.00 -15.50
CA LYS A 195 -17.13 8.79 -14.34
C LYS A 195 -16.93 9.83 -13.24
N VAL A 196 -15.71 10.33 -13.03
CA VAL A 196 -15.42 11.38 -12.03
C VAL A 196 -15.30 12.79 -12.63
N GLY A 197 -15.56 12.93 -13.94
CA GLY A 197 -15.64 14.20 -14.66
C GLY A 197 -14.32 14.98 -14.69
N CYS A 198 -13.20 14.33 -15.00
CA CYS A 198 -11.89 14.98 -15.16
C CYS A 198 -11.20 14.57 -16.48
N LYS A 199 -10.06 15.20 -16.79
CA LYS A 199 -9.33 14.96 -18.04
C LYS A 199 -7.87 14.52 -17.84
N SER A 200 -7.47 14.23 -16.61
CA SER A 200 -6.14 13.76 -16.28
C SER A 200 -6.16 12.75 -15.13
N ALA A 201 -5.20 11.83 -15.12
CA ALA A 201 -5.08 10.80 -14.10
C ALA A 201 -4.89 11.38 -12.69
N VAL A 202 -4.08 12.44 -12.55
CA VAL A 202 -3.84 13.11 -11.26
C VAL A 202 -5.12 13.78 -10.75
N GLU A 203 -5.90 14.43 -11.61
CA GLU A 203 -7.20 14.99 -11.21
C GLU A 203 -8.21 13.90 -10.83
N ALA A 204 -8.25 12.79 -11.56
CA ALA A 204 -9.08 11.64 -11.24
C ALA A 204 -8.74 11.11 -9.85
N LEU A 205 -7.45 10.89 -9.58
CA LEU A 205 -6.96 10.41 -8.30
C LEU A 205 -7.34 11.35 -7.15
N ARG A 206 -7.16 12.66 -7.34
CA ARG A 206 -7.57 13.69 -6.36
C ARG A 206 -9.06 13.61 -6.07
N LYS A 207 -9.90 13.55 -7.10
CA LYS A 207 -11.36 13.50 -6.96
C LYS A 207 -11.83 12.20 -6.29
N ILE A 208 -11.32 11.05 -6.72
CA ILE A 208 -11.65 9.75 -6.13
C ILE A 208 -11.26 9.74 -4.64
N ARG A 209 -10.11 10.31 -4.27
CA ARG A 209 -9.71 10.45 -2.86
C ARG A 209 -10.70 11.28 -2.06
N GLN A 210 -11.08 12.45 -2.57
CA GLN A 210 -12.08 13.33 -1.95
C GLN A 210 -13.44 12.65 -1.80
N LEU A 211 -13.88 11.90 -2.81
CA LEU A 211 -15.11 11.10 -2.74
C LEU A 211 -15.01 10.05 -1.64
N LYS A 212 -13.90 9.30 -1.57
CA LYS A 212 -13.69 8.26 -0.55
C LYS A 212 -13.60 8.83 0.87
N ASP A 213 -13.04 10.01 1.04
CA ASP A 213 -12.91 10.66 2.36
C ASP A 213 -14.26 11.14 2.90
N ASN A 214 -15.20 11.47 2.03
CA ASN A 214 -16.57 11.87 2.38
C ASN A 214 -17.58 10.72 2.33
N TRP A 215 -17.17 9.55 1.81
CA TRP A 215 -18.01 8.36 1.72
C TRP A 215 -18.18 7.72 3.10
N ARG A 216 -19.43 7.48 3.50
CA ARG A 216 -19.78 7.08 4.88
C ARG A 216 -19.95 5.58 5.08
N GLY A 217 -19.74 4.77 4.05
CA GLY A 217 -20.17 3.37 4.05
C GLY A 217 -21.65 3.27 3.78
#